data_AF-T1CIN3-F1
#
_entry.id   AF-T1CIN3-F1
#
_cell.length_a   1.000
_cell.length_b   1.000
_cell.length_c   1.000
_cell.angle_alpha   90.00
_cell.angle_beta   90.00
_cell.angle_gamma   90.00
#
_symmetry.space_group_name_H-M   'P 1'
#
loop_
_entity.id
_entity.type
_entity.pdbx_description
1 polymer ?
#
loop_
_entity_poly.entity_id
_entity_poly.type
_entity_poly.pdbx_seq_one_letter_code
_entity_poly.pdbx_strand_id
1 'polypeptide(L)'
;MLKDIQVRRVRPEENGRYQELMQAHHYLGALGKIGETLWYVATWGQEWVALLSFSAAALKIAARERWIGWSARQQYARLHLLANNCRYCVLPDWHRPNVASRILALCERRLSADWLEAFGHPILLLETFVDPRRHRGTLYRAANWIEVGSTLGYRRRHGGYSATTDSPKTVLLRPLCPQARAILSAADLPAPFARGVPKLMLTAAQMQSLPEFFRQIPDPRRGQGRRHSLHVVLALAAAATLCGARGYQHIAEWAEQLSQSARARFRCRRVRGEYLVPSFGVIRDVLMRVDPQHFERALQNWNAQFALKDRTLALDGKTMCNAIDDSGARTHLMSVIGHETGACYAQKKSVSCP
;
A
#
# COMPACT_ATOMS: atom_id res chain seq x y z
N MET A 1 -20.56 -15.39 32.52
CA MET A 1 -21.08 -14.63 31.37
C MET A 1 -19.98 -13.98 30.53
N LEU A 2 -19.32 -12.87 30.94
CA LEU A 2 -18.30 -12.20 30.09
C LEU A 2 -17.09 -13.09 29.75
N LYS A 3 -16.75 -14.04 30.63
CA LYS A 3 -15.66 -15.01 30.41
C LYS A 3 -16.00 -16.04 29.33
N ASP A 4 -17.29 -16.29 29.12
CA ASP A 4 -17.81 -17.34 28.23
C ASP A 4 -18.08 -16.80 26.81
N ILE A 5 -17.93 -15.48 26.61
CA ILE A 5 -17.98 -14.89 25.28
C ILE A 5 -16.76 -15.35 24.48
N GLN A 6 -17.03 -15.93 23.33
CA GLN A 6 -16.04 -16.33 22.35
C GLN A 6 -16.16 -15.47 21.10
N VAL A 7 -15.07 -15.37 20.35
CA VAL A 7 -15.07 -14.70 19.05
C VAL A 7 -14.42 -15.61 18.03
N ARG A 8 -15.05 -15.73 16.87
CA ARG A 8 -14.54 -16.52 15.74
C ARG A 8 -14.85 -15.85 14.41
N ARG A 9 -14.12 -16.24 13.37
CA ARG A 9 -14.47 -15.89 11.99
C ARG A 9 -15.86 -16.43 11.67
N VAL A 10 -16.62 -15.63 10.91
CA VAL A 10 -17.90 -16.03 10.33
C VAL A 10 -17.63 -17.09 9.27
N ARG A 11 -18.38 -18.18 9.31
CA ARG A 11 -18.24 -19.28 8.34
C ARG A 11 -18.98 -18.93 7.04
N PRO A 12 -18.58 -19.49 5.89
CA PRO A 12 -19.21 -19.18 4.60
C PRO A 12 -20.75 -19.31 4.60
N GLU A 13 -21.27 -20.35 5.23
CA GLU A 13 -22.70 -20.64 5.39
C GLU A 13 -23.44 -19.63 6.29
N GLU A 14 -22.72 -18.89 7.12
CA GLU A 14 -23.29 -17.88 8.03
C GLU A 14 -23.27 -16.46 7.44
N ASN A 15 -22.72 -16.29 6.22
CA ASN A 15 -22.56 -14.97 5.59
C ASN A 15 -23.91 -14.25 5.41
N GLY A 16 -24.98 -14.97 5.02
CA GLY A 16 -26.31 -14.39 4.84
C GLY A 16 -26.86 -13.79 6.13
N ARG A 17 -26.89 -14.60 7.20
CA ARG A 17 -27.29 -14.17 8.55
C ARG A 17 -26.45 -12.99 9.06
N TYR A 18 -25.13 -13.02 8.83
CA TYR A 18 -24.25 -11.91 9.20
C TYR A 18 -24.64 -10.61 8.50
N GLN A 19 -24.88 -10.65 7.19
CA GLN A 19 -25.24 -9.46 6.43
C GLN A 19 -26.61 -8.93 6.84
N GLU A 20 -27.60 -9.80 7.01
CA GLU A 20 -28.95 -9.43 7.44
C GLU A 20 -28.92 -8.71 8.80
N LEU A 21 -28.27 -9.30 9.80
CA LEU A 21 -28.17 -8.70 11.14
C LEU A 21 -27.34 -7.41 11.13
N MET A 22 -26.24 -7.35 10.37
CA MET A 22 -25.46 -6.12 10.24
C MET A 22 -26.28 -5.01 9.55
N GLN A 23 -27.07 -5.37 8.54
CA GLN A 23 -27.96 -4.43 7.85
C GLN A 23 -29.05 -3.89 8.77
N ALA A 24 -29.64 -4.76 9.59
CA ALA A 24 -30.72 -4.40 10.50
C ALA A 24 -30.26 -3.54 11.69
N HIS A 25 -29.08 -3.82 12.25
CA HIS A 25 -28.70 -3.26 13.56
C HIS A 25 -27.56 -2.25 13.51
N HIS A 26 -26.70 -2.25 12.47
CA HIS A 26 -25.65 -1.24 12.36
C HIS A 26 -26.17 0.02 11.67
N TYR A 27 -25.90 1.21 12.23
CA TYR A 27 -26.38 2.50 11.71
C TYR A 27 -25.90 2.89 10.29
N LEU A 28 -24.98 2.12 9.71
CA LEU A 28 -24.47 2.25 8.33
C LEU A 28 -24.80 1.03 7.46
N GLY A 29 -25.60 0.11 7.97
CA GLY A 29 -25.91 -1.16 7.36
C GLY A 29 -24.70 -2.07 7.15
N ALA A 30 -24.96 -3.14 6.40
CA ALA A 30 -23.97 -4.13 6.00
C ALA A 30 -22.93 -3.53 5.05
N LEU A 31 -21.73 -4.11 5.10
CA LEU A 31 -20.65 -3.80 4.17
C LEU A 31 -20.17 -5.11 3.55
N GLY A 32 -20.15 -5.18 2.21
CA GLY A 32 -19.59 -6.32 1.50
C GLY A 32 -18.09 -6.49 1.76
N LYS A 33 -17.56 -7.70 1.55
CA LYS A 33 -16.11 -7.92 1.59
C LYS A 33 -15.47 -7.22 0.39
N ILE A 34 -14.62 -6.24 0.65
CA ILE A 34 -13.89 -5.49 -0.38
C ILE A 34 -12.40 -5.60 -0.06
N GLY A 35 -11.63 -6.19 -0.99
CA GLY A 35 -10.23 -6.54 -0.72
C GLY A 35 -10.11 -7.53 0.44
N GLU A 36 -8.99 -7.49 1.14
CA GLU A 36 -8.78 -8.29 2.35
C GLU A 36 -9.78 -7.86 3.43
N THR A 37 -10.74 -8.72 3.72
CA THR A 37 -11.77 -8.47 4.73
C THR A 37 -12.09 -9.75 5.50
N LEU A 38 -12.08 -9.65 6.83
CA LEU A 38 -12.54 -10.69 7.75
C LEU A 38 -13.78 -10.22 8.50
N TRP A 39 -14.76 -11.12 8.58
CA TRP A 39 -15.94 -10.96 9.42
C TRP A 39 -15.83 -11.84 10.65
N TYR A 40 -16.21 -11.28 11.78
CA TYR A 40 -16.23 -11.98 13.06
C TYR A 40 -17.62 -11.93 13.66
N VAL A 41 -17.96 -13.03 14.32
CA VAL A 41 -19.11 -13.12 15.21
C VAL A 41 -18.59 -13.39 16.62
N ALA A 42 -19.12 -12.64 17.58
CA ALA A 42 -19.01 -12.97 19.00
C ALA A 42 -20.21 -13.82 19.41
N THR A 43 -19.97 -14.88 20.17
CA THR A 43 -21.02 -15.79 20.63
C THR A 43 -20.97 -16.01 22.13
N TRP A 44 -22.13 -16.30 22.71
CA TRP A 44 -22.28 -16.84 24.05
C TRP A 44 -23.09 -18.14 23.92
N GLY A 45 -22.41 -19.28 24.08
CA GLY A 45 -22.98 -20.56 23.64
C GLY A 45 -23.28 -20.55 22.13
N GLN A 46 -24.52 -20.83 21.75
CA GLN A 46 -24.99 -20.79 20.35
C GLN A 46 -25.54 -19.41 19.95
N GLU A 47 -25.70 -18.50 20.90
CA GLU A 47 -26.29 -17.19 20.66
C GLU A 47 -25.26 -16.22 20.08
N TRP A 48 -25.67 -15.43 19.09
CA TRP A 48 -24.85 -14.37 18.53
C TRP A 48 -24.99 -13.12 19.37
N VAL A 49 -23.86 -12.53 19.76
CA VAL A 49 -23.78 -11.40 20.68
C VAL A 49 -23.43 -10.12 19.93
N ALA A 50 -22.47 -10.20 19.00
CA ALA A 50 -22.01 -9.04 18.24
C ALA A 50 -21.36 -9.45 16.92
N LEU A 51 -21.29 -8.49 16.00
CA LEU A 51 -20.73 -8.62 14.67
C LEU A 51 -19.63 -7.59 14.44
N LEU A 52 -18.49 -8.01 13.89
CA LEU A 52 -17.37 -7.12 13.57
C LEU A 52 -16.88 -7.37 12.15
N SER A 53 -16.44 -6.31 11.49
CA SER A 53 -15.77 -6.37 10.20
C SER A 53 -14.44 -5.65 10.29
N PHE A 54 -13.39 -6.33 9.83
CA PHE A 54 -12.06 -5.76 9.65
C PHE A 54 -11.71 -5.85 8.17
N SER A 55 -11.43 -4.72 7.54
CA SER A 55 -11.05 -4.63 6.13
C SER A 55 -9.66 -4.02 5.97
N ALA A 56 -9.09 -4.07 4.77
CA ALA A 56 -7.86 -3.34 4.45
C ALA A 56 -7.93 -1.86 4.90
N ALA A 57 -6.79 -1.31 5.30
CA ALA A 57 -6.69 0.05 5.80
C ALA A 57 -7.04 1.12 4.75
N ALA A 58 -7.51 2.27 5.22
CA ALA A 58 -7.79 3.42 4.38
C ALA A 58 -6.50 3.97 3.75
N LEU A 59 -6.58 4.35 2.48
CA LEU A 59 -5.40 4.70 1.68
C LEU A 59 -4.61 5.90 2.23
N LYS A 60 -5.28 6.94 2.75
CA LYS A 60 -4.63 8.18 3.20
C LYS A 60 -5.39 8.80 4.38
N ILE A 61 -4.72 8.95 5.51
CA ILE A 61 -5.26 9.50 6.76
C ILE A 61 -4.18 10.30 7.47
N ALA A 62 -4.13 11.62 7.23
CA ALA A 62 -3.01 12.48 7.66
C ALA A 62 -2.69 12.35 9.16
N ALA A 63 -3.71 12.23 10.00
CA ALA A 63 -3.57 12.02 11.44
C ALA A 63 -2.79 10.75 11.79
N ARG A 64 -3.10 9.63 11.13
CA ARG A 64 -2.39 8.35 11.27
C ARG A 64 -0.96 8.46 10.77
N GLU A 65 -0.75 9.07 9.60
CA GLU A 65 0.61 9.20 9.05
C GLU A 65 1.53 9.99 9.99
N ARG A 66 1.04 11.11 10.56
CA ARG A 66 1.79 11.87 11.56
C ARG A 66 2.08 11.07 12.82
N TRP A 67 1.11 10.29 13.30
CA TRP A 67 1.32 9.46 14.48
C TRP A 67 2.36 8.36 14.23
N ILE A 68 2.27 7.65 13.11
CA ILE A 68 3.25 6.59 12.80
C ILE A 68 4.64 7.20 12.58
N GLY A 69 4.73 8.35 11.90
CA GLY A 69 6.01 9.01 11.60
C GLY A 69 6.74 8.38 10.41
N TRP A 70 6.04 7.59 9.59
CA TRP A 70 6.60 6.99 8.38
C TRP A 70 6.62 7.98 7.20
N SER A 71 7.53 7.77 6.25
CA SER A 71 7.55 8.51 4.98
C SER A 71 6.40 8.07 4.06
N ALA A 72 6.08 8.86 3.04
CA ALA A 72 5.07 8.48 2.03
C ALA A 72 5.41 7.14 1.32
N ARG A 73 6.70 6.86 1.13
CA ARG A 73 7.19 5.58 0.56
C ARG A 73 6.89 4.42 1.51
N GLN A 74 7.23 4.57 2.79
CA GLN A 74 6.95 3.56 3.81
C GLN A 74 5.44 3.35 3.96
N GLN A 75 4.65 4.41 4.00
CA GLN A 75 3.19 4.35 4.11
C GLN A 75 2.59 3.46 3.01
N TYR A 76 2.96 3.67 1.75
CA TYR A 76 2.42 2.88 0.65
C TYR A 76 2.89 1.43 0.68
N ALA A 77 4.17 1.20 0.99
CA ALA A 77 4.72 -0.15 1.12
C ALA A 77 4.10 -0.94 2.27
N ARG A 78 3.70 -0.28 3.36
CA ARG A 78 3.36 -0.90 4.66
C ARG A 78 1.89 -0.81 5.03
N LEU A 79 1.06 -0.22 4.18
CA LEU A 79 -0.38 -0.09 4.47
C LEU A 79 -1.07 -1.45 4.63
N HIS A 80 -0.57 -2.49 3.96
CA HIS A 80 -1.04 -3.87 4.10
C HIS A 80 -0.83 -4.45 5.52
N LEU A 81 0.05 -3.85 6.32
CA LEU A 81 0.26 -4.23 7.73
C LEU A 81 -0.79 -3.62 8.66
N LEU A 82 -1.79 -2.91 8.12
CA LEU A 82 -2.86 -2.28 8.87
C LEU A 82 -4.22 -2.86 8.46
N ALA A 83 -5.14 -2.95 9.42
CA ALA A 83 -6.55 -3.24 9.14
C ALA A 83 -7.46 -2.18 9.78
N ASN A 84 -8.58 -1.92 9.12
CA ASN A 84 -9.60 -0.99 9.57
C ASN A 84 -10.79 -1.75 10.17
N ASN A 85 -11.14 -1.46 11.42
CA ASN A 85 -12.41 -1.90 11.98
C ASN A 85 -13.57 -1.05 11.41
N CYS A 86 -14.09 -1.51 10.27
CA CYS A 86 -15.05 -0.77 9.46
C CYS A 86 -16.51 -0.92 9.94
N ARG A 87 -16.84 -2.01 10.66
CA ARG A 87 -18.14 -2.22 11.30
C ARG A 87 -17.97 -2.87 12.65
N TYR A 88 -18.75 -2.40 13.61
CA TYR A 88 -18.92 -3.08 14.88
C TYR A 88 -20.33 -2.85 15.42
N CYS A 89 -21.11 -3.92 15.50
CA CYS A 89 -22.48 -3.93 16.00
C CYS A 89 -22.62 -4.92 17.16
N VAL A 90 -22.95 -4.44 18.37
CA VAL A 90 -23.46 -5.30 19.45
C VAL A 90 -24.96 -5.44 19.24
N LEU A 91 -25.47 -6.67 19.25
CA LEU A 91 -26.88 -6.94 19.00
C LEU A 91 -27.75 -6.41 20.16
N PRO A 92 -29.01 -6.00 19.90
CA PRO A 92 -29.83 -5.25 20.86
C PRO A 92 -29.92 -5.88 22.25
N ASP A 93 -30.11 -7.19 22.34
CA ASP A 93 -30.30 -7.92 23.62
C ASP A 93 -29.01 -8.03 24.46
N TRP A 94 -27.89 -7.58 23.90
CA TRP A 94 -26.54 -7.71 24.43
C TRP A 94 -25.89 -6.38 24.80
N HIS A 95 -26.65 -5.29 24.85
CA HIS A 95 -26.18 -3.97 25.29
C HIS A 95 -25.96 -3.94 26.81
N ARG A 96 -24.87 -4.57 27.26
CA ARG A 96 -24.49 -4.69 28.67
C ARG A 96 -23.08 -4.13 28.90
N PRO A 97 -22.76 -3.65 30.12
CA PRO A 97 -21.42 -3.16 30.45
C PRO A 97 -20.33 -4.16 30.09
N ASN A 98 -19.22 -3.66 29.54
CA ASN A 98 -17.99 -4.40 29.22
C ASN A 98 -18.09 -5.49 28.14
N VAL A 99 -19.28 -5.82 27.62
CA VAL A 99 -19.44 -6.80 26.52
C VAL A 99 -18.66 -6.35 25.29
N ALA A 100 -18.82 -5.08 24.90
CA ALA A 100 -18.22 -4.56 23.69
C ALA A 100 -16.68 -4.52 23.78
N SER A 101 -16.12 -3.98 24.86
CA SER A 101 -14.66 -3.92 25.04
C SER A 101 -14.04 -5.32 25.19
N ARG A 102 -14.74 -6.26 25.83
CA ARG A 102 -14.31 -7.66 25.92
C ARG A 102 -14.20 -8.33 24.55
N ILE A 103 -15.21 -8.16 23.70
CA ILE A 103 -15.26 -8.72 22.35
C ILE A 103 -14.16 -8.11 21.48
N LEU A 104 -14.00 -6.79 21.52
CA LEU A 104 -12.94 -6.11 20.77
C LEU A 104 -11.55 -6.63 21.18
N ALA A 105 -11.29 -6.79 22.48
CA ALA A 105 -10.05 -7.35 22.98
C ALA A 105 -9.85 -8.83 22.57
N LEU A 106 -10.93 -9.62 22.44
CA LEU A 106 -10.86 -10.99 21.91
C LEU A 106 -10.48 -10.99 20.43
N CYS A 107 -11.03 -10.09 19.62
CA CYS A 107 -10.61 -9.90 18.22
C CYS A 107 -9.13 -9.51 18.13
N GLU A 108 -8.72 -8.46 18.85
CA GLU A 108 -7.35 -7.93 18.81
C GLU A 108 -6.29 -9.01 19.06
N ARG A 109 -6.54 -9.96 19.96
CA ARG A 109 -5.60 -11.04 20.30
C ARG A 109 -5.38 -12.05 19.16
N ARG A 110 -6.36 -12.25 18.28
CA ARG A 110 -6.31 -13.28 17.22
C ARG A 110 -6.16 -12.70 15.82
N LEU A 111 -6.57 -11.46 15.62
CA LEU A 111 -6.75 -10.87 14.30
C LEU A 111 -5.48 -10.92 13.44
N SER A 112 -4.29 -10.68 14.00
CA SER A 112 -3.04 -10.74 13.23
C SER A 112 -2.73 -12.15 12.72
N ALA A 113 -2.99 -13.18 13.54
CA ALA A 113 -2.81 -14.58 13.14
C ALA A 113 -3.87 -15.01 12.12
N ASP A 114 -5.14 -14.63 12.33
CA ASP A 114 -6.21 -14.91 11.37
C ASP A 114 -5.97 -14.20 10.03
N TRP A 115 -5.40 -12.98 10.03
CA TRP A 115 -5.03 -12.25 8.81
C TRP A 115 -3.91 -12.97 8.06
N LEU A 116 -2.91 -13.47 8.80
CA LEU A 116 -1.83 -14.27 8.25
C LEU A 116 -2.35 -15.56 7.61
N GLU A 117 -3.25 -16.27 8.27
CA GLU A 117 -3.87 -17.48 7.75
C GLU A 117 -4.69 -17.20 6.48
N ALA A 118 -5.47 -16.12 6.47
CA ALA A 118 -6.39 -15.82 5.39
C ALA A 118 -5.71 -15.17 4.16
N PHE A 119 -4.71 -14.33 4.38
CA PHE A 119 -4.12 -13.46 3.33
C PHE A 119 -2.60 -13.61 3.20
N GLY A 120 -1.97 -14.46 4.01
CA GLY A 120 -0.55 -14.76 3.89
C GLY A 120 0.38 -13.70 4.50
N HIS A 121 -0.13 -12.71 5.23
CA HIS A 121 0.69 -11.76 5.97
C HIS A 121 0.03 -11.30 7.28
N PRO A 122 0.81 -10.99 8.33
CA PRO A 122 0.27 -10.45 9.58
C PRO A 122 -0.03 -8.95 9.47
N ILE A 123 -0.71 -8.42 10.48
CA ILE A 123 -0.93 -6.97 10.68
C ILE A 123 -0.37 -6.51 12.04
N LEU A 124 0.01 -5.24 12.11
CA LEU A 124 0.65 -4.61 13.27
C LEU A 124 -0.24 -3.59 13.97
N LEU A 125 -1.19 -2.99 13.25
CA LEU A 125 -1.92 -1.83 13.74
C LEU A 125 -3.35 -1.84 13.21
N LEU A 126 -4.30 -1.55 14.08
CA LEU A 126 -5.69 -1.32 13.70
C LEU A 126 -6.02 0.16 13.66
N GLU A 127 -6.95 0.51 12.79
CA GLU A 127 -7.55 1.84 12.73
C GLU A 127 -9.07 1.75 12.73
N THR A 128 -9.72 2.84 13.16
CA THR A 128 -11.16 3.02 13.01
C THR A 128 -11.48 4.51 12.91
N PHE A 129 -12.67 4.82 12.39
CA PHE A 129 -13.13 6.19 12.19
C PHE A 129 -14.50 6.37 12.83
N VAL A 130 -14.53 7.15 13.91
CA VAL A 130 -15.76 7.43 14.65
C VAL A 130 -16.32 8.78 14.22
N ASP A 131 -17.58 8.82 13.84
CA ASP A 131 -18.27 10.10 13.61
C ASP A 131 -18.68 10.69 14.97
N PRO A 132 -18.06 11.80 15.42
CA PRO A 132 -18.34 12.38 16.73
C PRO A 132 -19.76 12.91 16.86
N ARG A 133 -20.48 13.14 15.75
CA ARG A 133 -21.91 13.53 15.76
C ARG A 133 -22.82 12.38 16.18
N ARG A 134 -22.40 11.13 15.97
CA ARG A 134 -23.20 9.93 16.25
C ARG A 134 -22.73 9.19 17.49
N HIS A 135 -21.41 9.09 17.67
CA HIS A 135 -20.82 8.30 18.72
C HIS A 135 -19.64 9.03 19.33
N ARG A 136 -19.53 8.95 20.66
CA ARG A 136 -18.36 9.48 21.36
C ARG A 136 -17.11 8.62 21.16
N GLY A 137 -17.22 7.38 20.69
CA GLY A 137 -16.06 6.47 20.58
C GLY A 137 -15.65 5.85 21.93
N THR A 138 -16.54 5.88 22.93
CA THR A 138 -16.30 5.39 24.29
C THR A 138 -15.75 3.97 24.34
N LEU A 139 -16.25 3.08 23.50
CA LEU A 139 -15.74 1.71 23.37
C LEU A 139 -14.24 1.67 23.08
N TYR A 140 -13.79 2.39 22.06
CA TYR A 140 -12.39 2.37 21.64
C TYR A 140 -11.49 2.99 22.71
N ARG A 141 -11.94 4.09 23.34
CA ARG A 141 -11.22 4.71 24.46
C ARG A 141 -11.12 3.76 25.67
N ALA A 142 -12.19 3.05 26.00
CA ALA A 142 -12.19 2.04 27.07
C ALA A 142 -11.31 0.82 26.73
N ALA A 143 -11.07 0.55 25.45
CA ALA A 143 -10.16 -0.49 24.96
C ALA A 143 -8.72 0.01 24.73
N ASN A 144 -8.35 1.17 25.28
CA ASN A 144 -7.02 1.79 25.15
C ASN A 144 -6.59 2.06 23.70
N TRP A 145 -7.55 2.39 22.83
CA TRP A 145 -7.23 2.93 21.50
C TRP A 145 -6.78 4.38 21.62
N ILE A 146 -5.79 4.74 20.81
CA ILE A 146 -5.13 6.04 20.83
C ILE A 146 -5.83 6.95 19.83
N GLU A 147 -6.36 8.07 20.31
CA GLU A 147 -6.90 9.12 19.46
C GLU A 147 -5.76 9.95 18.86
N VAL A 148 -5.69 10.06 17.53
CA VAL A 148 -4.55 10.68 16.83
C VAL A 148 -4.92 11.91 16.00
N GLY A 149 -6.20 12.30 16.03
CA GLY A 149 -6.74 13.47 15.34
C GLY A 149 -7.98 13.14 14.52
N SER A 150 -8.26 13.95 13.51
CA SER A 150 -9.48 13.87 12.71
C SER A 150 -9.21 13.66 11.22
N THR A 151 -10.15 13.03 10.51
CA THR A 151 -10.15 12.98 9.05
C THR A 151 -10.55 14.33 8.46
N LEU A 152 -10.24 14.56 7.18
CA LEU A 152 -10.65 15.79 6.47
C LEU A 152 -12.12 15.76 5.99
N GLY A 153 -12.88 14.70 6.30
CA GLY A 153 -14.32 14.63 5.99
C GLY A 153 -14.68 14.33 4.53
N TYR A 154 -13.71 13.98 3.67
CA TYR A 154 -13.98 13.58 2.28
C TYR A 154 -14.53 12.14 2.20
N ARG A 155 -15.54 11.92 1.36
CA ARG A 155 -16.12 10.59 1.09
C ARG A 155 -15.76 10.14 -0.32
N ARG A 156 -15.28 8.91 -0.49
CA ARG A 156 -15.08 8.32 -1.83
C ARG A 156 -16.45 8.07 -2.49
N ARG A 157 -16.63 8.55 -3.71
CA ARG A 157 -17.78 8.30 -4.60
C ARG A 157 -17.28 7.55 -5.86
N HIS A 158 -18.20 6.96 -6.63
CA HIS A 158 -17.84 6.41 -7.93
C HIS A 158 -17.26 7.55 -8.80
N GLY A 159 -16.00 7.42 -9.24
CA GLY A 159 -15.28 8.46 -10.01
C GLY A 159 -14.40 9.44 -9.21
N GLY A 160 -14.31 9.37 -7.88
CA GLY A 160 -13.40 10.24 -7.12
C GLY A 160 -13.75 10.43 -5.64
N TYR A 161 -13.32 11.56 -5.05
CA TYR A 161 -13.73 11.99 -3.72
C TYR A 161 -14.81 13.08 -3.82
N SER A 162 -15.69 13.17 -2.83
CA SER A 162 -16.70 14.23 -2.76
C SER A 162 -16.04 15.61 -2.76
N ALA A 163 -16.61 16.56 -3.50
CA ALA A 163 -16.17 17.95 -3.51
C ALA A 163 -16.41 18.66 -2.17
N THR A 164 -17.38 18.16 -1.38
CA THR A 164 -17.75 18.70 -0.07
C THR A 164 -17.29 17.80 1.07
N THR A 165 -16.81 18.43 2.16
CA THR A 165 -16.46 17.79 3.44
C THR A 165 -17.73 17.62 4.28
N ASP A 166 -18.06 16.39 4.66
CA ASP A 166 -19.35 16.07 5.31
C ASP A 166 -19.25 16.20 6.84
N SER A 167 -18.43 15.35 7.45
CA SER A 167 -18.05 15.43 8.86
C SER A 167 -16.64 14.85 9.06
N PRO A 168 -15.72 15.61 9.68
CA PRO A 168 -14.48 15.05 10.21
C PRO A 168 -14.79 13.91 11.17
N LYS A 169 -14.11 12.77 11.00
CA LYS A 169 -14.22 11.61 11.89
C LYS A 169 -13.01 11.55 12.79
N THR A 170 -13.20 11.24 14.06
CA THR A 170 -12.12 10.93 14.99
C THR A 170 -11.39 9.67 14.53
N VAL A 171 -10.07 9.77 14.38
CA VAL A 171 -9.18 8.67 14.02
C VAL A 171 -8.63 8.06 15.30
N LEU A 172 -8.92 6.79 15.52
CA LEU A 172 -8.39 6.01 16.63
C LEU A 172 -7.54 4.86 16.10
N LEU A 173 -6.41 4.61 16.76
CA LEU A 173 -5.44 3.58 16.40
C LEU A 173 -5.22 2.60 17.56
N ARG A 174 -4.96 1.34 17.23
CA ARG A 174 -4.64 0.29 18.21
C ARG A 174 -3.45 -0.55 17.78
N PRO A 175 -2.28 -0.36 18.40
CA PRO A 175 -1.12 -1.22 18.20
C PRO A 175 -1.42 -2.65 18.65
N LEU A 176 -1.15 -3.64 17.80
CA LEU A 176 -1.34 -5.06 18.15
C LEU A 176 -0.12 -5.66 18.87
N CYS A 177 1.02 -4.98 18.83
CA CYS A 177 2.19 -5.29 19.64
C CYS A 177 2.85 -3.98 20.15
N PRO A 178 3.64 -4.03 21.24
CA PRO A 178 4.26 -2.84 21.82
C PRO A 178 5.14 -2.06 20.83
N GLN A 179 5.82 -2.77 19.93
CA GLN A 179 6.76 -2.19 18.98
C GLN A 179 6.12 -1.79 17.64
N ALA A 180 4.80 -1.90 17.47
CA ALA A 180 4.15 -1.72 16.17
C ALA A 180 4.52 -0.38 15.51
N ARG A 181 4.50 0.73 16.26
CA ARG A 181 4.86 2.05 15.74
C ARG A 181 6.31 2.12 15.28
N ALA A 182 7.24 1.58 16.08
CA ALA A 182 8.66 1.54 15.76
C ALA A 182 8.91 0.69 14.51
N ILE A 183 8.29 -0.50 14.43
CA ILE A 183 8.40 -1.38 13.25
C ILE A 183 7.85 -0.69 11.99
N LEU A 184 6.69 -0.03 12.09
CA LEU A 184 6.05 0.63 10.94
C LEU A 184 6.84 1.84 10.44
N SER A 185 7.65 2.49 11.28
CA SER A 185 8.48 3.66 10.94
C SER A 185 9.95 3.35 10.69
N ALA A 186 10.44 2.16 11.07
CA ALA A 186 11.83 1.72 10.89
C ALA A 186 12.28 1.78 9.42
N ALA A 187 13.58 1.95 9.16
CA ALA A 187 14.12 1.94 7.80
C ALA A 187 13.74 0.64 7.07
N ASP A 188 13.98 -0.49 7.74
CA ASP A 188 13.64 -1.83 7.25
C ASP A 188 12.55 -2.49 8.09
N LEU A 189 11.81 -3.39 7.48
CA LEU A 189 10.87 -4.24 8.21
C LEU A 189 11.60 -5.50 8.68
N PRO A 190 11.43 -5.93 9.94
CA PRO A 190 11.87 -7.23 10.35
C PRO A 190 11.00 -8.33 9.71
N ALA A 191 11.57 -9.50 9.44
CA ALA A 191 10.76 -10.69 9.21
C ALA A 191 9.88 -10.94 10.47
N PRO A 192 8.59 -11.31 10.35
CA PRO A 192 7.83 -11.76 9.16
C PRO A 192 7.12 -10.64 8.39
N PHE A 193 7.28 -9.37 8.78
CA PHE A 193 6.59 -8.22 8.17
C PHE A 193 7.23 -7.77 6.86
N ALA A 194 8.49 -8.14 6.62
CA ALA A 194 9.27 -7.85 5.42
C ALA A 194 8.78 -8.59 4.14
N ARG A 195 7.47 -8.77 3.97
CA ARG A 195 6.89 -9.37 2.76
C ARG A 195 6.40 -8.28 1.81
N GLY A 196 6.82 -8.39 0.56
CA GLY A 196 6.52 -7.43 -0.50
C GLY A 196 7.66 -6.43 -0.71
N VAL A 197 8.01 -6.19 -1.98
CA VAL A 197 8.91 -5.08 -2.34
C VAL A 197 8.17 -3.79 -2.00
N PRO A 198 8.84 -2.78 -1.39
CA PRO A 198 8.24 -1.47 -1.22
C PRO A 198 7.76 -0.96 -2.57
N LYS A 199 6.44 -1.03 -2.80
CA LYS A 199 5.84 -0.34 -3.92
C LYS A 199 6.06 1.14 -3.60
N LEU A 200 6.69 1.93 -4.47
CA LEU A 200 6.77 3.38 -4.37
C LEU A 200 5.52 3.99 -5.00
N MET A 201 4.89 5.00 -4.39
CA MET A 201 3.79 5.72 -5.01
C MET A 201 4.35 7.05 -5.50
N LEU A 202 4.44 7.22 -6.81
CA LEU A 202 4.93 8.47 -7.39
C LEU A 202 3.96 9.61 -7.10
N THR A 203 4.49 10.76 -6.70
CA THR A 203 3.70 12.01 -6.61
C THR A 203 3.32 12.51 -8.01
N ALA A 204 2.34 13.42 -8.10
CA ALA A 204 1.98 14.01 -9.38
C ALA A 204 3.17 14.73 -10.05
N ALA A 205 4.00 15.42 -9.26
CA ALA A 205 5.22 16.09 -9.74
C ALA A 205 6.27 15.09 -10.25
N GLN A 206 6.43 13.96 -9.56
CA GLN A 206 7.34 12.88 -10.00
C GLN A 206 6.86 12.25 -11.31
N MET A 207 5.55 11.99 -11.45
CA MET A 207 4.97 11.46 -12.71
C MET A 207 5.18 12.40 -13.89
N GLN A 208 5.12 13.72 -13.67
CA GLN A 208 5.27 14.73 -14.72
C GLN A 208 6.73 14.97 -15.14
N SER A 209 7.65 14.90 -14.18
CA SER A 209 9.08 15.15 -14.41
C SER A 209 9.80 13.93 -14.98
N LEU A 210 9.44 12.71 -14.57
CA LEU A 210 10.16 11.50 -14.93
C LEU A 210 10.34 11.30 -16.45
N PRO A 211 9.34 11.53 -17.33
CA PRO A 211 9.55 11.46 -18.78
C PRO A 211 10.58 12.45 -19.31
N GLU A 212 10.78 13.60 -18.67
CA GLU A 212 11.72 14.62 -19.16
C GLU A 212 13.17 14.17 -19.04
N PHE A 213 13.50 13.41 -17.99
CA PHE A 213 14.85 12.88 -17.78
C PHE A 213 15.26 11.86 -18.84
N PHE A 214 14.29 11.20 -19.48
CA PHE A 214 14.55 10.23 -20.54
C PHE A 214 14.52 10.84 -21.94
N ARG A 215 14.22 12.14 -22.11
CA ARG A 215 14.12 12.78 -23.43
C ARG A 215 15.43 12.75 -24.23
N GLN A 216 16.56 12.79 -23.55
CA GLN A 216 17.88 12.83 -24.18
C GLN A 216 18.37 11.46 -24.65
N ILE A 217 17.66 10.37 -24.29
CA ILE A 217 18.06 9.02 -24.68
C ILE A 217 17.71 8.79 -26.16
N PRO A 218 18.69 8.41 -27.01
CA PRO A 218 18.42 8.09 -28.41
C PRO A 218 17.45 6.89 -28.54
N ASP A 219 16.49 6.97 -29.46
CA ASP A 219 15.51 5.88 -29.69
C ASP A 219 16.12 4.78 -30.58
N PRO A 220 16.43 3.59 -30.04
CA PRO A 220 17.13 2.52 -30.76
C PRO A 220 16.20 1.75 -31.72
N ARG A 221 14.90 2.04 -31.70
CA ARG A 221 13.92 1.35 -32.55
C ARG A 221 13.96 1.90 -33.97
N ARG A 222 13.54 1.12 -34.97
CA ARG A 222 13.37 1.63 -36.35
C ARG A 222 12.25 2.68 -36.40
N GLY A 223 12.25 3.56 -37.40
CA GLY A 223 11.28 4.66 -37.52
C GLY A 223 9.82 4.19 -37.66
N GLN A 224 9.59 3.08 -38.37
CA GLN A 224 8.27 2.47 -38.48
C GLN A 224 7.82 1.88 -37.13
N GLY A 225 6.60 2.21 -36.70
CA GLY A 225 6.00 1.63 -35.50
C GLY A 225 6.26 2.38 -34.18
N ARG A 226 6.91 3.55 -34.22
CA ARG A 226 7.11 4.44 -33.05
C ARG A 226 5.80 5.13 -32.61
N ARG A 227 4.79 4.35 -32.23
CA ARG A 227 3.48 4.82 -31.78
C ARG A 227 3.52 5.48 -30.40
N HIS A 228 4.45 5.05 -29.54
CA HIS A 228 4.70 5.61 -28.22
C HIS A 228 6.14 6.14 -28.18
N SER A 229 6.33 7.37 -27.68
CA SER A 229 7.65 7.97 -27.57
C SER A 229 8.51 7.20 -26.56
N LEU A 230 9.81 7.06 -26.85
CA LEU A 230 10.75 6.29 -26.02
C LEU A 230 10.72 6.73 -24.56
N HIS A 231 10.84 8.03 -24.32
CA HIS A 231 10.90 8.61 -22.98
C HIS A 231 9.65 8.33 -22.14
N VAL A 232 8.48 8.17 -22.75
CA VAL A 232 7.25 7.77 -22.06
C VAL A 232 7.28 6.29 -21.71
N VAL A 233 7.73 5.43 -22.63
CA VAL A 233 7.84 3.98 -22.36
C VAL A 233 8.84 3.73 -21.23
N LEU A 234 10.00 4.40 -21.26
CA LEU A 234 11.02 4.32 -20.22
C LEU A 234 10.51 4.88 -18.88
N ALA A 235 9.78 5.99 -18.90
CA ALA A 235 9.17 6.54 -17.68
C ALA A 235 8.14 5.60 -17.06
N LEU A 236 7.26 4.98 -17.85
CA LEU A 236 6.30 4.00 -17.36
C LEU A 236 6.99 2.75 -16.81
N ALA A 237 8.05 2.28 -17.47
CA ALA A 237 8.84 1.14 -16.98
C ALA A 237 9.54 1.46 -15.67
N ALA A 238 10.29 2.57 -15.60
CA ALA A 238 10.95 3.02 -14.38
C ALA A 238 9.94 3.23 -13.25
N ALA A 239 8.82 3.90 -13.53
CA ALA A 239 7.75 4.12 -12.59
C ALA A 239 7.16 2.82 -12.07
N ALA A 240 6.82 1.87 -12.95
CA ALA A 240 6.27 0.58 -12.57
C ALA A 240 7.26 -0.20 -11.70
N THR A 241 8.55 -0.22 -12.06
CA THR A 241 9.60 -0.89 -11.28
C THR A 241 9.77 -0.25 -9.90
N LEU A 242 9.76 1.08 -9.81
CA LEU A 242 9.74 1.80 -8.54
C LEU A 242 8.47 1.45 -7.73
N CYS A 243 7.33 1.31 -8.40
CA CYS A 243 6.07 0.82 -7.83
C CYS A 243 6.06 -0.69 -7.53
N GLY A 244 7.19 -1.40 -7.67
CA GLY A 244 7.34 -2.80 -7.32
C GLY A 244 6.94 -3.81 -8.40
N ALA A 245 6.73 -3.39 -9.65
CA ALA A 245 6.51 -4.31 -10.77
C ALA A 245 7.79 -5.11 -11.06
N ARG A 246 7.65 -6.43 -11.21
CA ARG A 246 8.76 -7.36 -11.50
C ARG A 246 8.58 -7.99 -12.88
N GLY A 247 9.44 -7.64 -13.83
CA GLY A 247 9.38 -8.14 -15.19
C GLY A 247 8.38 -7.40 -16.08
N TYR A 248 8.48 -7.64 -17.40
CA TYR A 248 7.81 -6.84 -18.42
C TYR A 248 6.27 -6.91 -18.37
N GLN A 249 5.71 -8.07 -18.01
CA GLN A 249 4.26 -8.26 -17.94
C GLN A 249 3.63 -7.39 -16.84
N HIS A 250 4.18 -7.43 -15.63
CA HIS A 250 3.71 -6.60 -14.53
C HIS A 250 3.86 -5.10 -14.82
N ILE A 251 4.85 -4.69 -15.61
CA ILE A 251 5.00 -3.29 -16.04
C ILE A 251 3.83 -2.88 -16.95
N ALA A 252 3.44 -3.73 -17.88
CA ALA A 252 2.31 -3.46 -18.78
C ALA A 252 0.98 -3.37 -18.02
N GLU A 253 0.71 -4.35 -17.15
CA GLU A 253 -0.48 -4.37 -16.29
C GLU A 253 -0.55 -3.14 -15.38
N TRP A 254 0.58 -2.74 -14.79
CA TRP A 254 0.65 -1.53 -13.98
C TRP A 254 0.31 -0.27 -14.78
N ALA A 255 0.81 -0.15 -16.01
CA ALA A 255 0.52 0.99 -16.89
C ALA A 255 -0.97 1.03 -17.26
N GLU A 256 -1.58 -0.12 -17.55
CA GLU A 256 -3.02 -0.24 -17.85
C GLU A 256 -3.90 0.17 -16.68
N GLN A 257 -3.49 -0.10 -15.44
CA GLN A 257 -4.22 0.28 -14.23
C GLN A 257 -4.17 1.79 -13.90
N LEU A 258 -3.33 2.57 -14.60
CA LEU A 258 -3.26 4.02 -14.40
C LEU A 258 -4.55 4.72 -14.84
N SER A 259 -5.02 5.68 -14.03
CA SER A 259 -6.12 6.56 -14.42
C SER A 259 -5.74 7.46 -15.59
N GLN A 260 -6.72 7.96 -16.35
CA GLN A 260 -6.50 8.88 -17.47
C GLN A 260 -5.66 10.10 -17.08
N SER A 261 -5.90 10.67 -15.89
CA SER A 261 -5.09 11.78 -15.38
C SER A 261 -3.64 11.39 -15.08
N ALA A 262 -3.39 10.18 -14.58
CA ALA A 262 -2.03 9.70 -14.36
C ALA A 262 -1.31 9.43 -15.70
N ARG A 263 -1.99 8.82 -16.67
CA ARG A 263 -1.48 8.63 -18.03
C ARG A 263 -1.15 9.97 -18.71
N ALA A 264 -1.98 10.99 -18.50
CA ALA A 264 -1.72 12.34 -18.97
C ALA A 264 -0.45 12.95 -18.34
N ARG A 265 -0.22 12.74 -17.03
CA ARG A 265 1.01 13.19 -16.33
C ARG A 265 2.27 12.54 -16.91
N PHE A 266 2.21 11.26 -17.26
CA PHE A 266 3.29 10.56 -17.97
C PHE A 266 3.45 10.97 -19.44
N ARG A 267 2.60 11.87 -19.94
CA ARG A 267 2.59 12.31 -21.35
C ARG A 267 2.32 11.17 -22.33
N CYS A 268 1.49 10.21 -21.92
CA CYS A 268 1.01 9.15 -22.81
C CYS A 268 0.41 9.71 -24.10
N ARG A 269 0.44 8.92 -25.16
CA ARG A 269 -0.15 9.33 -26.43
C ARG A 269 -1.67 9.44 -26.29
N ARG A 270 -2.27 10.52 -26.80
CA ARG A 270 -3.72 10.73 -26.81
C ARG A 270 -4.32 10.36 -28.17
N VAL A 271 -5.38 9.56 -28.18
CA VAL A 271 -6.14 9.16 -29.38
C VAL A 271 -7.63 9.16 -29.04
N ARG A 272 -8.46 9.80 -29.87
CA ARG A 272 -9.93 9.90 -29.66
C ARG A 272 -10.32 10.34 -28.25
N GLY A 273 -9.56 11.26 -27.67
CA GLY A 273 -9.81 11.81 -26.34
C GLY A 273 -9.14 11.05 -25.18
N GLU A 274 -8.67 9.81 -25.39
CA GLU A 274 -8.11 8.95 -24.36
C GLU A 274 -6.59 8.83 -24.42
N TYR A 275 -5.95 8.72 -23.25
CA TYR A 275 -4.53 8.46 -23.12
C TYR A 275 -4.24 6.96 -23.15
N LEU A 276 -3.46 6.53 -24.14
CA LEU A 276 -3.09 5.14 -24.39
C LEU A 276 -1.70 4.82 -23.85
N VAL A 277 -1.58 3.65 -23.23
CA VAL A 277 -0.31 3.10 -22.72
C VAL A 277 0.30 2.13 -23.74
N PRO A 278 1.64 1.95 -23.74
CA PRO A 278 2.29 0.94 -24.57
C PRO A 278 1.89 -0.47 -24.12
N SER A 279 1.76 -1.39 -25.08
CA SER A 279 1.52 -2.81 -24.77
C SER A 279 2.80 -3.48 -24.24
N PHE A 280 2.63 -4.67 -23.65
CA PHE A 280 3.73 -5.56 -23.25
C PHE A 280 4.82 -5.68 -24.33
N GLY A 281 4.43 -5.92 -25.59
CA GLY A 281 5.38 -6.09 -26.70
C GLY A 281 6.24 -4.85 -26.94
N VAL A 282 5.65 -3.65 -26.83
CA VAL A 282 6.36 -2.38 -26.99
C VAL A 282 7.30 -2.13 -25.81
N ILE A 283 6.85 -2.41 -24.58
CA ILE A 283 7.67 -2.26 -23.37
C ILE A 283 8.90 -3.18 -23.44
N ARG A 284 8.70 -4.46 -23.77
CA ARG A 284 9.79 -5.43 -23.91
C ARG A 284 10.78 -5.02 -25.00
N ASP A 285 10.29 -4.64 -26.19
CA ASP A 285 11.14 -4.24 -27.31
C ASP A 285 12.01 -3.02 -26.99
N VAL A 286 11.45 -2.02 -26.30
CA VAL A 286 12.20 -0.84 -25.85
C VAL A 286 13.27 -1.22 -24.84
N LEU A 287 12.91 -1.95 -23.77
CA LEU A 287 13.83 -2.25 -22.67
C LEU A 287 14.97 -3.18 -23.09
N MET A 288 14.75 -4.04 -24.09
CA MET A 288 15.80 -4.91 -24.64
C MET A 288 16.82 -4.18 -25.51
N ARG A 289 16.52 -2.97 -26.00
CA ARG A 289 17.36 -2.25 -26.97
C ARG A 289 17.93 -0.94 -26.45
N VAL A 290 17.36 -0.39 -25.38
CA VAL A 290 17.84 0.86 -24.79
C VAL A 290 19.25 0.65 -24.27
N ASP A 291 20.12 1.63 -24.50
CA ASP A 291 21.47 1.62 -23.94
C ASP A 291 21.39 1.73 -22.40
N PRO A 292 21.90 0.73 -21.65
CA PRO A 292 21.86 0.74 -20.19
C PRO A 292 22.57 1.95 -19.57
N GLN A 293 23.65 2.46 -20.17
CA GLN A 293 24.42 3.58 -19.61
C GLN A 293 23.63 4.89 -19.69
N HIS A 294 22.99 5.14 -20.83
CA HIS A 294 22.12 6.31 -21.01
C HIS A 294 20.91 6.26 -20.07
N PHE A 295 20.33 5.07 -19.90
CA PHE A 295 19.20 4.86 -18.99
C PHE A 295 19.58 5.07 -17.52
N GLU A 296 20.71 4.52 -17.08
CA GLU A 296 21.22 4.67 -15.73
C GLU A 296 21.54 6.13 -15.39
N ARG A 297 22.22 6.85 -16.29
CA ARG A 297 22.53 8.28 -16.10
C ARG A 297 21.27 9.13 -15.98
N ALA A 298 20.24 8.85 -16.78
CA ALA A 298 18.96 9.54 -16.69
C ALA A 298 18.25 9.30 -15.34
N LEU A 299 18.28 8.06 -14.84
CA LEU A 299 17.75 7.71 -13.52
C LEU A 299 18.52 8.39 -12.38
N GLN A 300 19.85 8.45 -12.46
CA GLN A 300 20.69 9.14 -11.48
C GLN A 300 20.35 10.64 -11.43
N ASN A 301 20.21 11.30 -12.58
CA ASN A 301 19.84 12.71 -12.65
C ASN A 301 18.45 12.97 -12.05
N TRP A 302 17.48 12.10 -12.33
CA TRP A 302 16.15 12.18 -11.73
C TRP A 302 16.23 12.00 -10.21
N ASN A 303 16.99 11.01 -9.75
CA ASN A 303 17.15 10.75 -8.33
C ASN A 303 17.82 11.93 -7.61
N ALA A 304 18.84 12.55 -8.20
CA ALA A 304 19.51 13.73 -7.65
C ALA A 304 18.57 14.94 -7.47
N GLN A 305 17.52 15.08 -8.29
CA GLN A 305 16.53 16.15 -8.13
C GLN A 305 15.60 15.94 -6.92
N PHE A 306 15.34 14.68 -6.55
CA PHE A 306 14.37 14.33 -5.50
C PHE A 306 15.00 13.74 -4.23
N ALA A 307 16.31 13.48 -4.22
CA ALA A 307 17.05 12.99 -3.07
C ALA A 307 17.31 14.11 -2.05
N LEU A 308 17.11 13.81 -0.77
CA LEU A 308 17.65 14.62 0.32
C LEU A 308 19.17 14.37 0.38
N LYS A 309 19.97 15.34 0.82
CA LYS A 309 21.42 15.14 0.96
C LYS A 309 21.71 14.24 2.16
N ASP A 310 22.41 13.14 1.95
CA ASP A 310 22.90 12.28 3.04
C ASP A 310 24.24 12.78 3.58
N ARG A 311 24.43 12.69 4.90
CA ARG A 311 25.73 12.89 5.54
C ARG A 311 26.63 11.65 5.50
N THR A 312 26.05 10.47 5.32
CA THR A 312 26.76 9.18 5.36
C THR A 312 26.36 8.28 4.18
N LEU A 313 27.35 7.60 3.61
CA LEU A 313 27.21 6.73 2.43
C LEU A 313 27.59 5.29 2.80
N ALA A 314 26.76 4.34 2.40
CA ALA A 314 26.99 2.90 2.49
C ALA A 314 27.41 2.33 1.13
N LEU A 315 28.19 1.26 1.13
CA LEU A 315 28.55 0.50 -0.06
C LEU A 315 27.83 -0.85 -0.03
N ASP A 316 27.05 -1.14 -1.08
CA ASP A 316 26.29 -2.40 -1.22
C ASP A 316 26.67 -3.12 -2.51
N GLY A 317 26.88 -4.44 -2.43
CA GLY A 317 27.22 -5.29 -3.55
C GLY A 317 26.07 -6.24 -3.88
N LYS A 318 25.47 -6.09 -5.07
CA LYS A 318 24.40 -6.97 -5.55
C LYS A 318 24.87 -7.85 -6.69
N THR A 319 24.62 -9.15 -6.55
CA THR A 319 24.74 -10.11 -7.65
C THR A 319 23.43 -10.16 -8.41
N MET A 320 23.46 -9.85 -9.70
CA MET A 320 22.27 -9.82 -10.54
C MET A 320 21.81 -11.26 -10.85
N CYS A 321 20.55 -11.57 -10.49
CA CYS A 321 19.96 -12.86 -10.84
C CYS A 321 19.79 -12.97 -12.37
N ASN A 322 20.22 -14.09 -12.95
CA ASN A 322 20.15 -14.42 -14.37
C ASN A 322 20.92 -13.48 -15.33
N ALA A 323 21.80 -12.62 -14.82
CA ALA A 323 22.72 -11.82 -15.64
C ALA A 323 24.08 -12.53 -15.71
N ILE A 324 24.14 -13.56 -16.54
CA ILE A 324 25.35 -14.33 -16.83
C ILE A 324 25.96 -13.76 -18.10
N ASP A 325 27.23 -13.37 -18.07
CA ASP A 325 27.92 -12.91 -19.27
C ASP A 325 28.33 -14.08 -20.18
N ASP A 326 28.89 -13.76 -21.35
CA ASP A 326 29.29 -14.76 -22.35
C ASP A 326 30.36 -15.75 -21.82
N SER A 327 31.02 -15.44 -20.70
CA SER A 327 32.01 -16.30 -20.03
C SER A 327 31.40 -17.21 -18.94
N GLY A 328 30.08 -17.13 -18.71
CA GLY A 328 29.42 -17.88 -17.65
C GLY A 328 29.49 -17.22 -16.27
N ALA A 329 30.07 -16.02 -16.15
CA ALA A 329 30.22 -15.32 -14.89
C ALA A 329 28.96 -14.50 -14.55
N ARG A 330 28.59 -14.49 -13.26
CA ARG A 330 27.46 -13.68 -12.78
C ARG A 330 27.89 -12.22 -12.68
N THR A 331 27.01 -11.32 -13.14
CA THR A 331 27.27 -9.88 -13.05
C THR A 331 27.10 -9.38 -11.62
N HIS A 332 28.15 -8.78 -11.07
CA HIS A 332 28.14 -8.10 -9.78
C HIS A 332 28.09 -6.58 -9.98
N LEU A 333 27.20 -5.92 -9.24
CA LEU A 333 27.05 -4.47 -9.23
C LEU A 333 27.41 -3.96 -7.83
N MET A 334 28.26 -2.94 -7.76
CA MET A 334 28.57 -2.24 -6.52
C MET A 334 27.89 -0.86 -6.56
N SER A 335 27.12 -0.54 -5.52
CA SER A 335 26.34 0.69 -5.39
C SER A 335 26.75 1.45 -4.13
N VAL A 336 26.92 2.76 -4.25
CA VAL A 336 27.04 3.70 -3.14
C VAL A 336 25.64 4.21 -2.82
N ILE A 337 25.14 3.94 -1.62
CA ILE A 337 23.78 4.25 -1.20
C ILE A 337 23.80 5.17 0.01
N GLY A 338 23.01 6.24 -0.01
CA GLY A 338 22.81 7.11 1.15
C GLY A 338 22.16 6.38 2.31
N HIS A 339 22.71 6.50 3.51
CA HIS A 339 22.21 5.78 4.68
C HIS A 339 20.84 6.30 5.16
N GLU A 340 20.57 7.60 5.01
CA GLU A 340 19.34 8.23 5.50
C GLU A 340 18.24 8.18 4.43
N THR A 341 18.60 8.33 3.15
CA THR A 341 17.63 8.40 2.05
C THR A 341 17.45 7.10 1.27
N GLY A 342 18.43 6.19 1.35
CA GLY A 342 18.49 5.02 0.48
C GLY A 342 18.72 5.36 -1.00
N ALA A 343 19.16 6.59 -1.32
CA ALA A 343 19.46 7.02 -2.68
C ALA A 343 20.76 6.39 -3.18
N CYS A 344 20.74 5.79 -4.38
CA CYS A 344 21.97 5.35 -5.03
C CYS A 344 22.69 6.56 -5.65
N TYR A 345 23.88 6.88 -5.16
CA TYR A 345 24.73 7.98 -5.62
C TYR A 345 25.62 7.57 -6.80
N ALA A 346 26.08 6.32 -6.78
CA ALA A 346 26.88 5.75 -7.85
C ALA A 346 26.63 4.25 -7.90
N GLN A 347 26.61 3.68 -9.09
CA GLN A 347 26.57 2.25 -9.30
C GLN A 347 27.51 1.87 -10.43
N LYS A 348 28.27 0.79 -10.25
CA LYS A 348 29.25 0.33 -11.22
C LYS A 348 29.26 -1.19 -11.28
N LYS A 349 29.38 -1.74 -12.48
CA LYS A 349 29.70 -3.16 -12.65
C LYS A 349 31.07 -3.43 -12.01
N SER A 350 31.11 -4.36 -11.05
CA SER A 350 32.37 -4.85 -10.52
C SER A 350 33.07 -5.61 -11.63
N VAL A 351 34.31 -5.23 -11.92
CA VAL A 351 35.20 -6.01 -12.75
C VAL A 351 35.74 -7.17 -11.90
N SER A 352 35.95 -8.33 -12.51
CA SER A 352 36.64 -9.45 -11.86
C SER A 352 38.00 -8.95 -11.38
N CYS A 353 38.30 -9.11 -10.09
CA CYS A 353 39.68 -8.89 -9.63
C CYS A 353 40.54 -9.98 -10.31
N PRO A 354 41.67 -9.61 -10.94
CA PRO A 354 42.55 -10.57 -11.62
C PRO A 354 43.14 -11.61 -10.67
#